data_AF-A0A842UKG6-F1
#
_entry.id   AF-A0A842UKG6-F1
#
_cell.length_a   1.000
_cell.length_b   1.000
_cell.length_c   1.000
_cell.angle_alpha   90.00
_cell.angle_beta   90.00
_cell.angle_gamma   90.00
#
_symmetry.space_group_name_H-M   'P 1'
#
loop_
_entity.id
_entity.type
_entity.pdbx_description
1 polymer ?
#
loop_
_entity_poly.entity_id
_entity_poly.type
_entity_poly.pdbx_seq_one_letter_code
_entity_poly.pdbx_strand_id
1 'polypeptide(L)' 'MTYACIECGKETEYKDLLRSKLKCTKCSEKRSNIWVKKRSEAQIKQVIAR' A
#
# COMPACT_ATOMS: atom_id res chain seq x y z
N MET A 1 -2.16 -7.69 6.42
CA MET A 1 -1.48 -7.32 5.16
C MET A 1 -1.38 -5.81 5.11
N THR A 2 -0.17 -5.29 4.94
CA THR A 2 0.09 -3.85 4.92
C THR A 2 0.02 -3.33 3.48
N TYR A 3 -0.62 -2.18 3.32
CA TYR A 3 -0.78 -1.49 2.07
C TYR A 3 -0.10 -0.12 2.18
N ALA A 4 0.52 0.33 1.11
CA ALA A 4 1.14 1.63 1.00
C ALA A 4 0.36 2.50 0.01
N CYS A 5 0.08 3.74 0.39
CA CYS A 5 -0.48 4.73 -0.55
C CYS A 5 0.57 5.07 -1.60
N ILE A 6 0.20 5.05 -2.88
CA ILE A 6 1.13 5.31 -3.99
C ILE A 6 1.67 6.75 -3.99
N GLU A 7 0.89 7.70 -3.50
CA GLU A 7 1.21 9.13 -3.58
C GLU A 7 2.11 9.61 -2.43
N CYS A 8 1.85 9.17 -1.20
CA CYS A 8 2.58 9.65 -0.01
C CYS A 8 3.38 8.56 0.71
N GLY A 9 3.34 7.32 0.23
CA GLY A 9 4.01 6.18 0.86
C GLY A 9 3.42 5.77 2.21
N LYS A 10 2.31 6.37 2.67
CA LYS A 10 1.73 6.05 3.98
C LYS A 10 1.34 4.58 4.04
N GLU A 11 1.88 3.89 5.03
CA GLU A 11 1.59 2.49 5.31
C GLU A 11 0.36 2.38 6.22
N THR A 12 -0.51 1.43 5.91
CA THR A 12 -1.70 1.18 6.72
C THR A 12 -2.14 -0.26 6.55
N GLU A 13 -2.78 -0.81 7.57
CA GLU A 13 -3.30 -2.16 7.51
C GLU A 13 -4.60 -2.22 6.71
N TYR A 14 -4.86 -3.36 6.07
CA TYR A 14 -6.08 -3.57 5.31
C TYR A 14 -7.37 -3.29 6.11
N LYS A 15 -7.37 -3.58 7.43
CA LYS A 15 -8.52 -3.31 8.30
C LYS A 15 -8.82 -1.81 8.41
N ASP A 16 -7.78 -0.98 8.53
CA ASP A 16 -7.92 0.48 8.62
C ASP A 16 -8.25 1.13 7.26
N LEU A 17 -7.84 0.50 6.16
CA LEU A 17 -8.29 0.88 4.81
C LEU A 17 -9.80 0.74 4.65
N LEU A 18 -10.35 -0.40 5.08
CA LEU A 18 -11.79 -0.65 4.99
C LEU A 18 -12.58 0.36 5.80
N ARG A 19 -12.13 0.67 7.03
CA ARG A 19 -12.72 1.73 7.88
C ARG A 19 -12.68 3.10 7.20
N SER A 20 -11.58 3.40 6.49
CA SER A 20 -11.37 4.68 5.80
C SER A 20 -11.99 4.72 4.38
N LYS A 21 -12.79 3.72 3.98
CA LYS A 21 -13.34 3.57 2.62
C LYS A 21 -12.28 3.69 1.52
N LEU A 22 -11.10 3.10 1.74
CA LEU A 22 -9.94 3.14 0.85
C LEU A 22 -9.37 4.55 0.60
N LYS A 23 -9.75 5.56 1.39
CA LYS A 23 -9.21 6.91 1.26
C LYS A 23 -7.91 7.04 2.04
N CYS A 24 -6.90 7.65 1.42
CA CYS A 24 -5.70 8.05 2.15
C CYS A 24 -6.02 9.26 3.05
N THR A 25 -5.93 9.07 4.37
CA THR A 25 -6.14 10.13 5.36
C THR A 25 -5.11 11.26 5.30
N LYS A 26 -3.91 10.98 4.77
CA LYS A 26 -2.83 11.97 4.62
C LYS A 26 -2.91 12.76 3.32
N CYS A 27 -3.48 12.15 2.26
CA CYS A 27 -3.65 12.80 0.95
C CYS A 27 -5.05 13.39 0.78
N SER A 28 -5.68 13.87 1.86
CA SER A 28 -7.08 14.34 1.84
C SER A 28 -7.37 15.37 0.74
N GLU A 29 -6.37 16.17 0.34
CA GLU A 29 -6.49 17.12 -0.78
C GLU A 29 -6.42 16.47 -2.18
N LYS A 30 -5.63 15.40 -2.34
CA LYS A 30 -5.41 14.74 -3.64
C LYS A 30 -6.37 13.57 -3.95
N ARG A 31 -7.24 13.18 -3.00
CA ARG A 31 -8.14 12.00 -3.11
C ARG A 31 -7.41 10.73 -3.60
N SER A 32 -6.22 10.49 -3.06
CA SER A 32 -5.44 9.30 -3.42
C SER A 32 -6.12 8.05 -2.86
N ASN A 33 -6.77 7.28 -3.75
CA ASN A 33 -7.49 6.05 -3.41
C ASN A 33 -6.76 4.78 -3.90
N ILE A 34 -5.52 4.95 -4.39
CA ILE A 34 -4.73 3.86 -4.96
C ILE A 34 -3.74 3.36 -3.90
N TRP A 35 -3.82 2.06 -3.63
CA TRP A 35 -3.02 1.39 -2.62
C TRP A 35 -2.27 0.21 -3.22
N VAL A 36 -0.99 0.10 -2.88
CA VAL A 36 -0.12 -0.97 -3.33
C VAL A 36 0.10 -1.91 -2.14
N LYS A 37 -0.16 -3.20 -2.34
CA LYS A 37 0.14 -4.22 -1.33
C LYS A 37 1.66 -4.36 -1.21
N LYS A 38 2.22 -4.21 -0.02
CA LYS A 38 3.64 -4.50 0.18
C LYS A 38 3.89 -5.99 -0.05
N ARG A 39 4.93 -6.30 -0.83
CA ARG A 39 5.41 -7.68 -1.00
C ARG A 39 5.98 -8.15 0.34
N SER A 40 5.62 -9.37 0.75
CA SER A 40 6.28 -10.04 1.88
C SER A 40 7.70 -10.40 1.49
N GLU A 41 8.65 -10.25 2.42
CA GLU A 41 10.06 -10.62 2.21
C GLU A 41 10.23 -12.09 1.78
N ALA A 42 9.31 -12.98 2.18
CA ALA A 42 9.27 -14.37 1.74
C ALA A 42 9.03 -14.56 0.21
N GLN A 43 8.66 -13.50 -0.52
CA GLN A 43 8.32 -13.56 -1.94
C GLN A 43 9.38 -12.91 -2.84
N ILE A 44 10.61 -12.74 -2.35
CA ILE A 44 11.75 -12.34 -3.17
C ILE A 44 12.03 -13.47 -4.16
N LYS A 45 11.55 -13.30 -5.40
CA LYS A 45 11.90 -14.19 -6.51
C LYS A 45 13.41 -14.07 -6.71
N GLN A 46 14.14 -15.17 -6.55
CA GLN A 46 15.53 -15.24 -6.96
C GLN A 46 15.56 -15.10 -8.49
N VAL A 47 16.08 -13.98 -8.97
CA VAL A 47 16.28 -13.75 -10.40
C VAL A 47 17.62 -14.37 -10.76
N ILE A 48 17.59 -15.48 -11.49
CA ILE A 48 18.79 -16.07 -12.09
C ILE A 48 19.05 -15.27 -13.37
N ALA A 49 20.04 -14.38 -13.34
CA ALA A 49 20.55 -13.74 -14.55
C ALA A 49 21.36 -14.79 -15.34
N ARG A 50 20.98 -15.01 -16.60
CA ARG A 50 21.76 -15.80 -17.56
C ARG A 50 22.54 -14.86 -18.47
#